data_AF-A0A8T4HDR5-F1
#
_entry.id   AF-A0A8T4HDR5-F1
#
_cell.length_a   1.000
_cell.length_b   1.000
_cell.length_c   1.000
_cell.angle_alpha   90.00
_cell.angle_beta   90.00
_cell.angle_gamma   90.00
#
_symmetry.space_group_name_H-M   'P 1'
#
loop_
_entity.id
_entity.type
_entity.pdbx_description
1 polymer ?
#
loop_
_entity_poly.entity_id
_entity_poly.type
_entity_poly.pdbx_seq_one_letter_code
_entity_poly.pdbx_strand_id
1 'polypeptide(L)' 'MEPVVGSTVRDLASARVGLVTGREGRCLRLRPLSGGREWDADPDRVRLLTHAEVLSARVAELNARSRQTLDLSGVSTL' A
#
# COMPACT_ATOMS: atom_id res chain seq x y z
N MET A 1 -6.33 -3.52 -18.42
CA MET A 1 -6.74 -2.13 -18.12
C MET A 1 -5.57 -1.47 -17.42
N GLU A 2 -5.12 -0.32 -17.89
CA GLU A 2 -4.01 0.39 -17.24
C GLU A 2 -4.47 1.02 -15.90
N PRO A 3 -3.62 1.05 -14.87
CA PRO A 3 -3.92 1.74 -13.62
C PRO A 3 -4.03 3.25 -13.85
N VAL A 4 -5.13 3.84 -13.39
CA VAL A 4 -5.36 5.30 -13.37
C VAL A 4 -5.31 5.84 -11.95
N VAL A 5 -5.21 7.16 -11.79
CA VAL A 5 -5.30 7.80 -10.47
C VAL A 5 -6.58 7.34 -9.75
N GLY A 6 -6.43 6.98 -8.47
CA GLY A 6 -7.49 6.38 -7.65
C GLY A 6 -7.58 4.84 -7.73
N SER A 7 -6.89 4.20 -8.68
CA SER A 7 -6.78 2.73 -8.71
C SER A 7 -5.98 2.23 -7.52
N THR A 8 -6.34 1.06 -6.99
CA THR A 8 -5.50 0.35 -6.02
C THR A 8 -4.74 -0.77 -6.72
N VAL A 9 -3.43 -0.81 -6.50
CA VAL A 9 -2.53 -1.77 -7.13
C VAL A 9 -1.65 -2.46 -6.10
N ARG A 10 -1.21 -3.67 -6.43
CA ARG A 10 -0.07 -4.34 -5.79
C ARG A 10 1.17 -4.06 -6.63
N ASP A 11 2.16 -3.46 -6.01
CA ASP A 11 3.51 -3.36 -6.56
C ASP A 11 4.21 -4.70 -6.37
N LEU A 12 4.56 -5.35 -7.48
CA LEU A 12 5.16 -6.67 -7.51
C LEU A 12 6.65 -6.65 -7.17
N ALA A 13 7.32 -5.49 -7.29
CA ALA A 13 8.73 -5.35 -6.94
C ALA A 13 8.91 -5.24 -5.41
N SER A 14 8.03 -4.48 -4.75
CA SER A 14 8.10 -4.27 -3.29
C SER A 14 7.13 -5.15 -2.49
N ALA A 15 6.22 -5.87 -3.16
CA ALA A 15 5.13 -6.62 -2.55
C ALA A 15 4.13 -5.75 -1.73
N ARG A 16 4.20 -4.42 -1.87
CA ARG A 16 3.34 -3.45 -1.17
C ARG A 16 2.04 -3.19 -1.95
N VAL A 17 0.99 -2.80 -1.25
CA VAL A 17 -0.28 -2.35 -1.84
C VAL A 17 -0.37 -0.84 -1.72
N GLY A 18 -0.73 -0.17 -2.81
CA GLY A 18 -0.80 1.29 -2.86
C GLY A 18 -1.94 1.83 -3.73
N LEU A 19 -2.35 3.06 -3.43
CA LEU A 19 -3.25 3.85 -4.25
C LEU A 19 -2.43 4.65 -5.26
N VAL A 20 -2.80 4.63 -6.54
CA VAL A 20 -2.20 5.48 -7.56
C VAL A 20 -2.62 6.92 -7.32
N THR A 21 -1.66 7.82 -7.09
CA THR A 21 -1.90 9.26 -6.89
C THR A 21 -1.56 10.09 -8.11
N GLY A 22 -0.73 9.56 -9.00
CA GLY A 22 -0.28 10.25 -10.20
C GLY A 22 0.73 9.43 -10.97
N ARG A 23 1.44 10.12 -11.86
CA ARG A 23 2.52 9.55 -12.67
C ARG A 23 3.66 10.55 -12.66
N GLU A 24 4.88 10.07 -12.45
CA GLU A 24 6.10 10.87 -12.47
C GLU A 24 7.03 10.29 -13.54
N GLY A 25 7.14 11.00 -14.67
CA GLY A 25 7.79 10.47 -15.86
C GLY A 25 7.17 9.13 -16.30
N ARG A 26 7.97 8.07 -16.28
CA ARG A 26 7.53 6.71 -16.67
C ARG A 26 6.94 5.92 -15.51
N CYS A 27 7.14 6.36 -14.27
CA CYS A 27 6.72 5.62 -13.07
C CYS A 27 5.34 6.06 -12.60
N LEU A 28 4.60 5.15 -11.97
CA LEU A 28 3.39 5.46 -11.23
C LEU A 28 3.79 5.96 -9.83
N ARG A 29 3.16 7.04 -9.37
CA ARG A 29 3.30 7.49 -7.98
C ARG A 29 2.23 6.81 -7.13
N LEU A 30 2.66 6.08 -6.11
CA LEU A 30 1.81 5.30 -5.22
C LEU A 30 1.90 5.82 -3.79
N ARG A 31 0.82 5.64 -3.02
CA ARG A 31 0.83 5.89 -1.57
C ARG A 31 0.17 4.75 -0.78
N PRO A 32 0.49 4.55 0.52
CA PRO A 32 -0.12 3.49 1.31
C PRO A 32 -1.62 3.74 1.50
N LEU A 33 -2.40 2.67 1.69
CA LEU A 33 -3.86 2.78 1.82
C LEU A 33 -4.30 3.49 3.10
N SER A 34 -3.50 3.37 4.16
CA SER A 34 -3.73 4.00 5.46
C SER A 34 -2.86 5.23 5.71
N GLY A 35 -2.32 5.83 4.65
CA GLY A 35 -1.41 6.99 4.70
C GLY A 35 0.04 6.63 5.00
N GLY A 36 0.96 7.58 4.78
CA GLY A 36 2.39 7.40 4.95
C GLY A 36 3.19 7.84 3.71
N ARG A 37 4.45 7.42 3.63
CA ARG A 37 5.38 7.86 2.59
C ARG A 37 5.00 7.27 1.23
N GLU A 38 4.86 8.16 0.24
CA GLU A 38 4.67 7.81 -1.16
C GLU A 38 5.93 7.13 -1.75
N TRP A 39 5.75 6.36 -2.81
CA TRP A 39 6.84 5.73 -3.56
C TRP A 39 6.49 5.60 -5.04
N ASP A 40 7.52 5.51 -5.87
CA ASP A 40 7.38 5.29 -7.30
C ASP A 40 7.43 3.79 -7.62
N ALA A 41 6.57 3.36 -8.54
CA ALA A 41 6.50 1.99 -9.02
C ALA A 41 6.55 1.93 -10.54
N ASP A 42 7.20 0.89 -11.06
CA ASP A 42 7.20 0.58 -12.49
C ASP A 42 5.79 0.13 -12.93
N PRO A 43 5.15 0.79 -13.91
CA PRO A 43 3.82 0.42 -14.39
C PRO A 43 3.73 -1.02 -14.92
N ASP A 44 4.84 -1.59 -15.41
CA ASP A 44 4.88 -2.98 -15.89
C ASP A 44 5.00 -3.99 -14.74
N ARG A 45 5.28 -3.51 -13.53
CA ARG A 45 5.41 -4.33 -12.31
C ARG A 45 4.34 -4.02 -11.29
N VAL A 46 3.19 -3.50 -11.72
CA VAL A 46 2.00 -3.37 -10.87
C VAL A 46 0.84 -4.21 -11.36
N ARG A 47 0.03 -4.69 -10.42
CA ARG A 47 -1.22 -5.42 -10.69
C ARG A 47 -2.40 -4.70 -10.06
N LEU A 48 -3.44 -4.42 -10.86
CA LEU A 48 -4.72 -3.93 -10.33
C LEU A 48 -5.32 -4.93 -9.33
N LEU A 49 -5.89 -4.39 -8.26
CA LEU A 49 -6.65 -5.17 -7.29
C LEU A 49 -8.15 -5.04 -7.53
N THR A 50 -8.85 -6.15 -7.30
CA THR A 50 -10.31 -6.17 -7.22
C THR A 50 -10.79 -5.50 -5.94
N HIS A 51 -12.08 -5.13 -5.88
CA HIS A 51 -12.65 -4.50 -4.68
C HIS A 51 -12.49 -5.36 -3.42
N ALA A 52 -12.68 -6.69 -3.53
CA ALA A 52 -12.49 -7.62 -2.44
C ALA A 52 -11.03 -7.65 -1.95
N GLU A 53 -10.06 -7.64 -2.88
CA GLU A 53 -8.64 -7.58 -2.54
C GLU A 53 -8.26 -6.25 -1.88
N VAL A 54 -8.87 -5.13 -2.30
CA VAL A 54 -8.67 -3.83 -1.64
C VAL A 54 -9.17 -3.87 -0.20
N LEU A 55 -10.37 -4.39 0.04
CA LEU A 55 -10.93 -4.51 1.39
C LEU A 55 -10.03 -5.39 2.28
N SER A 56 -9.60 -6.54 1.78
CA SER A 56 -8.69 -7.45 2.48
C SER A 56 -7.35 -6.76 2.81
N ALA A 57 -6.77 -6.03 1.85
CA ALA A 57 -5.53 -5.30 2.06
C ALA A 57 -5.64 -4.21 3.13
N ARG A 58 -6.75 -3.47 3.17
CA ARG A 58 -7.01 -2.46 4.21
C ARG A 58 -7.09 -3.08 5.60
N VAL A 59 -7.81 -4.18 5.73
CA VAL A 59 -7.92 -4.92 7.00
C VAL A 59 -6.53 -5.44 7.44
N ALA A 60 -5.76 -6.00 6.52
CA ALA A 60 -4.42 -6.51 6.81
C ALA A 60 -3.47 -5.40 7.29
N GLU A 61 -3.49 -4.22 6.65
CA GLU A 61 -2.66 -3.08 7.04
C GLU A 61 -3.03 -2.55 8.43
N LEU A 62 -4.33 -2.40 8.71
CA LEU A 62 -4.80 -1.99 10.03
C LEU A 62 -4.43 -3.00 11.12
N ASN A 63 -4.62 -4.30 10.86
CA ASN A 63 -4.22 -5.36 11.78
C ASN A 63 -2.72 -5.36 12.06
N ALA A 64 -1.89 -5.16 11.04
CA ALA A 64 -0.44 -5.07 11.20
C ALA A 64 -0.04 -3.85 12.06
N ARG A 65 -0.68 -2.70 11.84
CA ARG A 65 -0.45 -1.48 12.63
C ARG A 65 -0.84 -1.67 14.10
N SER A 66 -2.03 -2.23 14.37
CA SER A 66 -2.46 -2.49 15.75
C SER A 66 -1.49 -3.40 16.50
N ARG A 67 -0.94 -4.42 15.83
CA ARG A 67 0.07 -5.30 16.43
C ARG A 67 1.38 -4.56 16.74
N GLN A 68 1.82 -3.66 15.87
CA GLN A 68 3.00 -2.83 16.12
C GLN A 68 2.80 -1.87 17.29
N THR A 69 1.62 -1.26 17.43
CA THR A 69 1.30 -0.40 18.58
C THR A 69 1.26 -1.19 19.89
N LEU A 70 0.68 -2.40 19.88
CA LEU A 70 0.64 -3.26 21.05
C LEU A 70 2.05 -3.71 21.49
N ASP A 71 2.92 -4.02 20.53
CA ASP A 71 4.32 -4.40 20.79
C ASP A 71 5.11 -3.24 21.43
N LEU A 72 4.95 -2.02 20.92
CA LEU A 72 5.57 -0.81 21.49
C LEU A 72 5.02 -0.41 22.87
N SER A 73 3.79 -0.82 23.20
CA SER A 73 3.20 -0.60 24.54
C SER A 73 3.59 -1.66 25.57
N GLY A 74 4.15 -2.80 25.14
CA GLY A 74 4.58 -3.89 26.01
C GLY A 74 6.02 -3.80 26.52
N VAL A 75 6.85 -2.91 25.95
CA VAL A 75 8.25 -2.70 26.37
C VAL A 75 8.34 -1.46 27.26
N SER A 76 7.74 -1.55 28.44
CA SER A 76 7.97 -0.60 29.54
C SER A 76 7.67 -1.30 30.86
N THR A 77 8.45 -2.33 31.17
CA THR A 77 8.77 -2.73 32.54
C THR A 77 10.08 -3.49 32.47
N LEU A 78 11.17 -2.78 32.78
CA LEU A 78 12.32 -3.17 33.63
C LEU A 78 13.43 -2.13 33.45
#